data_AF-A0A9J7BJ36-F1
#
_entry.id   AF-A0A9J7BJ36-F1
#
_cell.length_a   1.000
_cell.length_b   1.000
_cell.length_c   1.000
_cell.angle_alpha   90.00
_cell.angle_beta   90.00
_cell.angle_gamma   90.00
#
_symmetry.space_group_name_H-M   'P 1'
#
loop_
_entity.id
_entity.type
_entity.pdbx_description
1 polymer ?
#
loop_
_entity_poly.entity_id
_entity_poly.type
_entity_poly.pdbx_seq_one_letter_code
_entity_poly.pdbx_strand_id
1 'polypeptide(L)'
;MRAWLLCLFCAASLLPAFGQATPTSQKPTNQAEPKPSTLLRPDANRLPDANAIMMMRQEKVTKVKFEAANTERKRQLDEDSLALLKLAAEVNGYLDSTGHKPSPELLRKMEEIERLAHNVQVKMKLTMTAPK
;
A
#
# COMPACT_ATOMS: atom_id res chain seq x y z
N MET A 1 19.06 -21.52 28.59
CA MET A 1 17.96 -20.57 28.88
C MET A 1 18.52 -19.16 28.90
N ARG A 2 17.71 -18.16 28.51
CA ARG A 2 18.02 -16.72 28.23
C ARG A 2 18.41 -16.51 26.76
N ALA A 3 17.51 -16.29 25.79
CA ALA A 3 16.36 -15.38 25.69
C ALA A 3 16.75 -13.89 25.74
N TRP A 4 16.54 -13.25 24.57
CA TRP A 4 16.18 -11.83 24.36
C TRP A 4 17.28 -10.77 24.54
N LEU A 5 17.33 -9.64 23.82
CA LEU A 5 16.77 -9.13 22.55
C LEU A 5 17.38 -7.70 22.40
N LEU A 6 17.30 -7.13 21.19
CA LEU A 6 17.16 -5.68 20.88
C LEU A 6 18.39 -4.79 20.59
N CYS A 7 18.26 -4.19 19.39
CA CYS A 7 18.42 -2.76 19.04
C CYS A 7 19.83 -2.17 18.82
N LEU A 8 20.15 -1.95 17.53
CA LEU A 8 21.11 -0.95 17.05
C LEU A 8 20.31 0.14 16.33
N PHE A 9 19.88 1.20 17.05
CA PHE A 9 20.52 2.50 17.24
C PHE A 9 20.48 3.44 16.03
N CYS A 10 19.50 4.36 16.07
CA CYS A 10 19.50 5.63 15.36
C CYS A 10 20.71 6.48 15.80
N ALA A 11 21.43 7.08 14.84
CA ALA A 11 22.43 8.10 15.12
C ALA A 11 21.96 9.46 14.59
N ALA A 12 21.84 10.40 15.53
CA ALA A 12 21.51 11.80 15.34
C ALA A 12 22.69 12.60 14.76
N SER A 13 22.39 13.66 14.02
CA SER A 13 23.33 14.75 13.75
C SER A 13 22.73 16.09 14.24
N LEU A 14 23.52 16.78 15.06
CA LEU A 14 23.22 18.04 15.76
C LEU A 14 23.51 19.30 14.91
N LEU A 15 22.82 20.38 15.27
CA LEU A 15 22.90 21.79 14.80
C LEU A 15 24.26 22.50 15.04
N PRO A 16 24.44 23.69 14.42
CA PRO A 16 24.75 24.88 15.23
C PRO A 16 23.95 26.14 14.87
N ALA A 17 24.16 27.17 15.70
CA ALA A 17 23.29 28.29 16.04
C ALA A 17 23.65 29.65 15.40
N PHE A 18 22.84 30.67 15.71
CA PHE A 18 23.08 32.14 15.65
C PHE A 18 23.11 32.76 14.23
N GLY A 19 22.47 33.88 13.89
CA GLY A 19 21.67 34.88 14.58
C GLY A 19 21.80 36.20 13.79
N GLN A 20 20.69 36.88 13.44
CA GLN A 20 20.67 38.34 13.26
C GLN A 20 19.23 38.86 13.22
N ALA A 21 18.95 39.77 14.15
CA ALA A 21 17.76 40.59 14.23
C ALA A 21 17.94 41.88 13.41
N THR A 22 16.85 42.44 12.88
CA THR A 22 16.45 43.86 12.81
C THR A 22 15.35 44.03 11.74
N PRO A 23 14.59 45.14 11.72
CA PRO A 23 13.82 45.70 12.82
C PRO A 23 12.33 45.81 12.46
N THR A 24 11.54 45.93 13.51
CA THR A 24 10.16 46.41 13.59
C THR A 24 9.85 47.56 12.63
N SER A 25 8.76 47.43 11.86
CA SER A 25 7.95 48.57 11.45
C SER A 25 6.57 48.42 12.11
N GLN A 26 6.44 49.04 13.28
CA GLN A 26 5.17 49.28 13.93
C GLN A 26 4.47 50.41 13.15
N LYS A 27 3.31 50.11 12.56
CA LYS A 27 2.29 51.13 12.35
C LYS A 27 1.29 51.00 13.50
N PRO A 28 1.16 52.01 14.38
CA PRO A 28 0.13 52.00 15.41
C PRO A 28 -1.16 52.55 14.81
N THR A 29 -2.27 51.83 14.89
CA THR A 29 -3.58 52.49 15.07
C THR A 29 -4.54 51.50 15.72
N ASN A 30 -5.04 51.91 16.88
CA ASN A 30 -6.11 51.27 17.63
C ASN A 30 -7.29 50.93 16.72
N GLN A 31 -7.70 49.66 16.67
CA GLN A 31 -9.07 49.29 16.38
C GLN A 31 -9.37 47.97 17.09
N ALA A 32 -10.23 48.06 18.12
CA ALA A 32 -10.84 46.89 18.73
C ALA A 32 -11.70 46.20 17.66
N GLU A 33 -11.21 45.11 17.09
CA GLU A 33 -12.02 44.22 16.26
C GLU A 33 -12.77 43.22 17.17
N PRO A 34 -14.09 43.10 17.06
CA PRO A 34 -14.82 42.05 17.74
C PRO A 34 -14.38 40.70 17.15
N LYS A 35 -14.00 39.75 18.01
CA LYS A 35 -13.76 38.34 17.63
C LYS A 35 -14.86 37.91 16.67
N PRO A 36 -14.55 37.44 15.44
CA PRO A 36 -15.56 36.79 14.64
C PRO A 36 -15.96 35.53 15.41
N SER A 37 -17.18 35.56 15.95
CA SER A 37 -17.89 34.38 16.39
C SER A 37 -17.69 33.31 15.33
N THR A 38 -17.18 32.15 15.75
CA THR A 38 -16.99 30.96 14.92
C THR A 38 -18.31 30.67 14.21
N LEU A 39 -18.47 31.18 12.99
CA LEU A 39 -19.66 30.97 12.19
C LEU A 39 -19.65 29.49 11.85
N LEU A 40 -20.44 28.71 12.59
CA LEU A 40 -20.86 27.38 12.15
C LEU A 40 -21.48 27.58 10.77
N ARG A 41 -20.74 27.13 9.74
CA ARG A 41 -21.21 27.08 8.36
C ARG A 41 -22.60 26.43 8.35
N PRO A 42 -23.68 27.12 7.94
CA PRO A 42 -25.04 26.56 7.93
C PRO A 42 -25.16 25.28 7.09
N ASP A 43 -24.21 25.10 6.18
CA ASP A 43 -23.99 23.95 5.31
C ASP A 43 -23.47 22.70 6.03
N ALA A 44 -22.90 22.81 7.25
CA ALA A 44 -22.33 21.68 7.98
C ALA A 44 -23.38 20.68 8.51
N ASN A 45 -24.66 21.07 8.59
CA ASN A 45 -25.74 20.25 9.16
C ASN A 45 -26.88 19.94 8.17
N ARG A 46 -26.67 20.14 6.86
CA ARG A 46 -27.70 19.86 5.85
C ARG A 46 -27.79 18.35 5.57
N LEU A 47 -29.01 17.83 5.61
CA LEU A 47 -29.28 16.46 5.15
C LEU A 47 -28.93 16.35 3.65
N PRO A 48 -28.30 15.24 3.21
CA PRO A 48 -28.01 15.01 1.80
C PRO A 48 -29.30 15.02 0.96
N ASP A 49 -29.25 15.67 -0.21
CA ASP A 49 -30.37 15.61 -1.16
C ASP A 49 -30.47 14.22 -1.85
N ALA A 50 -31.54 13.99 -2.60
CA ALA A 50 -31.78 12.70 -3.26
C ALA A 50 -30.67 12.30 -4.23
N ASN A 51 -30.04 13.26 -4.92
CA ASN A 51 -28.94 13.00 -5.85
C ASN A 51 -27.68 12.60 -5.09
N ALA A 52 -27.36 13.29 -4.00
CA ALA A 52 -26.25 12.96 -3.12
C ALA A 52 -26.42 11.56 -2.50
N ILE A 53 -27.65 11.19 -2.09
CA ILE A 53 -27.96 9.86 -1.57
C ILE A 53 -27.73 8.78 -2.65
N MET A 54 -28.17 9.03 -3.88
CA MET A 54 -27.97 8.13 -5.01
C MET A 54 -26.49 7.93 -5.32
N MET A 55 -25.71 9.02 -5.40
CA MET A 55 -24.26 8.98 -5.64
C MET A 55 -23.53 8.20 -4.55
N MET A 56 -23.84 8.47 -3.27
CA MET A 56 -23.25 7.73 -2.15
C MET A 56 -23.59 6.23 -2.22
N ARG A 57 -24.82 5.87 -2.63
CA ARG A 57 -25.18 4.45 -2.80
C ARG A 57 -24.37 3.82 -3.93
N GLN A 58 -24.22 4.52 -5.06
CA GLN A 58 -23.45 4.03 -6.20
C GLN A 58 -21.98 3.81 -5.82
N GLU A 59 -21.37 4.76 -5.12
CA GLU A 59 -19.99 4.65 -4.62
C GLU A 59 -19.82 3.48 -3.63
N LYS A 60 -20.80 3.25 -2.75
CA LYS A 60 -20.75 2.09 -1.84
C LYS A 60 -20.80 0.77 -2.62
N VAL A 61 -21.69 0.67 -3.60
CA VAL A 61 -21.82 -0.55 -4.43
C VAL A 61 -20.54 -0.80 -5.23
N THR A 62 -19.94 0.24 -5.82
CA THR A 62 -18.68 0.08 -6.55
C THR A 62 -17.55 -0.33 -5.62
N LYS A 63 -17.39 0.33 -4.45
CA LYS A 63 -16.36 -0.02 -3.45
C LYS A 63 -16.46 -1.47 -3.01
N VAL A 64 -17.65 -1.95 -2.64
CA VAL A 64 -17.85 -3.34 -2.21
C VAL A 64 -17.46 -4.34 -3.31
N LYS A 65 -17.81 -4.05 -4.58
CA LYS A 65 -17.41 -4.90 -5.71
C LYS A 65 -15.89 -4.93 -5.91
N PHE A 66 -15.23 -3.78 -5.80
CA PHE A 66 -13.77 -3.69 -5.92
C PHE A 66 -13.05 -4.39 -4.75
N GLU A 67 -13.54 -4.27 -3.53
CA GLU A 67 -13.00 -4.95 -2.35
C GLU A 67 -13.12 -6.47 -2.48
N ALA A 68 -14.27 -6.98 -2.94
CA ALA A 68 -14.46 -8.40 -3.19
C ALA A 68 -13.49 -8.94 -4.26
N ALA A 69 -13.38 -8.23 -5.40
CA ALA A 69 -12.46 -8.61 -6.47
C ALA A 69 -10.97 -8.57 -6.02
N ASN A 70 -10.61 -7.58 -5.20
CA ASN A 70 -9.27 -7.49 -4.64
C ASN A 70 -8.95 -8.60 -3.64
N THR A 71 -9.95 -9.02 -2.86
CA THR A 71 -9.81 -10.13 -1.92
C THR A 71 -9.57 -11.45 -2.65
N GLU A 72 -10.36 -11.74 -3.69
CA GLU A 72 -10.17 -12.94 -4.49
C GLU A 72 -8.82 -12.94 -5.23
N ARG A 73 -8.42 -11.80 -5.79
CA ARG A 73 -7.12 -11.69 -6.46
C ARG A 73 -5.95 -11.91 -5.49
N LYS A 74 -6.04 -11.43 -4.24
CA LYS A 74 -5.03 -11.71 -3.21
C LYS A 74 -4.96 -13.20 -2.90
N ARG A 75 -6.11 -13.85 -2.72
CA ARG A 75 -6.20 -15.30 -2.50
C ARG A 75 -5.48 -16.08 -3.60
N GLN A 76 -5.75 -15.72 -4.86
CA GLN A 76 -5.09 -16.36 -6.00
C GLN A 76 -3.59 -16.07 -6.08
N LEU A 77 -3.16 -14.86 -5.73
CA LEU A 77 -1.73 -14.53 -5.66
C LEU A 77 -1.02 -15.38 -4.61
N ASP A 78 -1.61 -15.57 -3.45
CA ASP A 78 -1.05 -16.40 -2.38
C ASP A 78 -0.95 -17.87 -2.83
N GLU A 79 -2.00 -18.40 -3.47
CA GLU A 79 -2.01 -19.76 -4.01
C GLU A 79 -0.95 -19.96 -5.11
N ASP A 80 -0.91 -19.08 -6.11
CA ASP A 80 0.04 -19.14 -7.22
C ASP A 80 1.50 -19.00 -6.70
N SER A 81 1.73 -18.13 -5.71
CA SER A 81 3.06 -17.93 -5.11
C SER A 81 3.51 -19.15 -4.31
N LEU A 82 2.61 -19.78 -3.55
CA LEU A 82 2.90 -21.01 -2.82
C LEU A 82 3.21 -22.17 -3.78
N ALA A 83 2.45 -22.30 -4.86
CA ALA A 83 2.71 -23.31 -5.90
C ALA A 83 4.06 -23.08 -6.58
N LEU A 84 4.38 -21.83 -6.91
CA LEU A 84 5.66 -21.45 -7.51
C LEU A 84 6.84 -21.80 -6.60
N LEU A 85 6.76 -21.49 -5.30
CA LEU A 85 7.80 -21.82 -4.32
C LEU A 85 8.01 -23.32 -4.18
N LYS A 86 6.93 -24.11 -4.14
CA LYS A 86 7.00 -25.57 -4.06
C LYS A 86 7.66 -26.17 -5.30
N LEU A 87 7.21 -25.79 -6.49
CA LEU A 87 7.78 -26.28 -7.75
C LEU A 87 9.25 -25.90 -7.89
N ALA A 88 9.62 -24.67 -7.53
CA ALA A 88 11.03 -24.24 -7.56
C ALA A 88 11.89 -25.07 -6.61
N ALA A 89 11.40 -25.37 -5.40
CA ALA A 89 12.11 -26.23 -4.44
C ALA A 89 12.25 -27.67 -4.97
N GLU A 90 11.20 -28.23 -5.58
CA GLU A 90 11.26 -29.55 -6.22
C GLU A 90 12.30 -29.57 -7.34
N VAL A 91 12.26 -28.60 -8.26
CA VAL A 91 13.19 -28.50 -9.39
C VAL A 91 14.64 -28.36 -8.89
N ASN A 92 14.89 -27.55 -7.86
CA ASN A 92 16.23 -27.45 -7.26
C ASN A 92 16.69 -28.78 -6.66
N GLY A 93 15.82 -29.50 -5.93
CA GLY A 93 16.16 -30.82 -5.41
C GLY A 93 16.47 -31.85 -6.49
N TYR A 94 15.76 -31.78 -7.63
CA TYR A 94 16.08 -32.61 -8.81
C TYR A 94 17.44 -32.24 -9.42
N LEU A 95 17.76 -30.95 -9.56
CA LEU A 95 19.05 -30.51 -10.10
C LEU A 95 20.24 -30.87 -9.19
N ASP A 96 20.07 -30.74 -7.87
CA ASP A 96 21.12 -31.08 -6.89
C ASP A 96 21.40 -32.59 -6.85
N SER A 97 20.40 -33.42 -7.16
CA SER A 97 20.53 -34.88 -7.18
C SER A 97 20.88 -35.47 -8.54
N THR A 98 20.66 -34.74 -9.65
CA THR A 98 20.93 -35.22 -11.00
C THR A 98 22.05 -34.43 -11.68
N GLY A 99 23.23 -35.04 -11.76
CA GLY A 99 24.34 -34.49 -12.56
C GLY A 99 24.17 -34.63 -14.08
N HIS A 100 23.00 -34.99 -14.59
CA HIS A 100 22.75 -35.29 -16.02
C HIS A 100 21.40 -34.73 -16.49
N LYS A 101 21.29 -34.57 -17.83
CA LYS A 101 20.26 -33.87 -18.61
C LYS A 101 18.83 -33.88 -18.02
N PRO A 102 18.09 -32.75 -18.15
CA PRO A 102 16.76 -32.61 -17.59
C PRO A 102 15.80 -33.69 -18.14
N SER A 103 15.05 -34.32 -17.25
CA SER A 103 14.00 -35.27 -17.65
C SER A 103 12.83 -34.51 -18.31
N PRO A 104 12.02 -35.17 -19.16
CA PRO A 104 10.81 -34.56 -19.72
C PRO A 104 9.82 -34.06 -18.66
N GLU A 105 9.78 -34.71 -17.49
CA GLU A 105 8.96 -34.24 -16.36
C GLU A 105 9.51 -32.95 -15.75
N LEU A 106 10.84 -32.83 -15.65
CA LEU A 106 11.49 -31.61 -15.17
C LEU A 106 11.22 -30.43 -16.10
N LEU A 107 11.26 -30.65 -17.42
CA LEU A 107 10.91 -29.63 -18.41
C LEU A 107 9.48 -29.12 -18.24
N ARG A 108 8.50 -30.02 -18.04
CA ARG A 108 7.11 -29.63 -17.76
C ARG A 108 6.97 -28.83 -16.46
N LYS A 109 7.71 -29.21 -15.42
CA LYS A 109 7.73 -28.45 -14.15
C LYS A 109 8.32 -27.05 -14.34
N MET A 110 9.34 -26.90 -15.19
CA MET A 110 9.92 -25.59 -15.52
C MET A 110 8.96 -24.71 -16.33
N GLU A 111 8.23 -25.26 -17.29
CA GLU A 111 7.16 -24.53 -18.01
C GLU A 111 6.06 -24.06 -17.05
N GLU A 112 5.68 -24.89 -16.08
CA GLU A 112 4.68 -24.53 -15.07
C GLU A 112 5.17 -23.42 -14.14
N ILE A 113 6.46 -23.40 -13.79
CA ILE A 113 7.10 -22.29 -13.07
C ILE A 113 7.01 -21.00 -13.87
N GLU A 114 7.31 -21.03 -15.17
CA GLU A 114 7.21 -19.85 -16.04
C GLU A 114 5.77 -19.31 -16.07
N ARG A 115 4.79 -20.20 -16.24
CA ARG A 115 3.37 -19.84 -16.25
C ARG A 115 2.92 -19.21 -14.94
N LEU A 116 3.28 -19.81 -13.80
CA LEU A 116 2.93 -19.30 -12.47
C LEU A 116 3.63 -17.97 -12.16
N ALA A 117 4.91 -17.84 -12.51
CA ALA A 117 5.68 -16.61 -12.31
C ALA A 117 5.07 -15.45 -13.11
N HIS A 118 4.72 -15.69 -14.38
CA HIS A 118 4.05 -14.70 -15.21
C HIS A 118 2.68 -14.29 -14.62
N ASN A 119 1.88 -15.26 -14.17
CA ASN A 119 0.57 -14.99 -13.55
C ASN A 119 0.69 -14.14 -12.28
N VAL A 120 1.65 -14.46 -11.40
CA VAL A 120 1.93 -13.66 -10.20
C VAL A 120 2.32 -12.24 -10.58
N GLN A 121 3.24 -12.07 -11.54
CA GLN A 121 3.68 -10.75 -12.01
C GLN A 121 2.51 -9.90 -12.53
N VAL A 122 1.66 -10.47 -13.39
CA VAL A 122 0.50 -9.78 -13.96
C VAL A 122 -0.50 -9.40 -12.86
N LYS A 123 -0.88 -10.34 -12.00
CA LYS A 123 -1.84 -10.10 -10.91
C LYS A 123 -1.31 -9.10 -9.88
N MET A 124 0.00 -9.07 -9.61
CA MET A 124 0.62 -8.08 -8.72
C MET A 124 0.57 -6.67 -9.32
N LYS A 125 0.85 -6.51 -10.62
CA LYS A 125 0.81 -5.20 -11.30
C LYS A 125 -0.57 -4.56 -11.25
N LEU A 126 -1.63 -5.37 -11.43
CA LEU A 126 -3.02 -4.91 -11.36
C LEU A 126 -3.39 -4.32 -9.98
N THR A 127 -2.69 -4.73 -8.91
CA THR A 127 -2.88 -4.20 -7.55
C THR A 127 -2.42 -2.75 -7.40
N MET A 128 -1.40 -2.33 -8.15
CA MET A 128 -0.78 -0.99 -8.01
C MET A 128 -1.52 0.09 -8.80
N THR A 129 -2.35 -0.30 -9.76
CA THR A 129 -3.09 0.60 -10.66
C THR A 129 -4.57 0.74 -10.30
N ALA A 130 -4.94 0.62 -9.02
CA ALA A 130 -6.31 0.86 -8.59
C ALA A 130 -6.78 2.27 -9.05
N PRO A 131 -8.00 2.40 -9.60
CA PRO A 131 -8.51 3.69 -10.07
C PRO A 131 -8.63 4.67 -8.88
N LYS A 132 -8.06 5.86 -9.06
CA LYS A 132 -8.21 7.00 -8.12
C LYS A 132 -9.59 7.62 -8.22
#